data_AF-X1HK95-F1
#
_entry.id   AF-X1HK95-F1
#
_cell.length_a   1.000
_cell.length_b   1.000
_cell.length_c   1.000
_cell.angle_alpha   90.00
_cell.angle_beta   90.00
_cell.angle_gamma   90.00
#
_symmetry.space_group_name_H-M   'P 1'
#
loop_
_entity.id
_entity.type
_entity.pdbx_description
1 polymer ?
#
loop_
_entity_poly.entity_id
_entity_poly.type
_entity_poly.pdbx_seq_one_letter_code
_entity_poly.pdbx_strand_id
1 'polypeptide(L)'
;KDVLCRAVLEGHVFNLYDGFCRMPVESKEIRLTGGLSRSEVWCQTIADVFEAEAVPVKGEGVALGAALHAAWVWSNEGGKKCSLQEVAEPFVILDEKRRQKPKPLNMEIYRYQKRLFHALSNRIRGEKGQDPFSLRTDLSSLIDKAR
;
A
#
# COMPACT_ATOMS: atom_id res chain seq x y z
N LYS A 1 -23.05 -3.09 8.97
CA LYS A 1 -21.91 -4.04 8.94
C LYS A 1 -20.88 -3.59 7.90
N ASP A 2 -21.31 -3.26 6.69
CA ASP A 2 -20.43 -2.87 5.57
C ASP A 2 -19.55 -1.65 5.85
N VAL A 3 -20.10 -0.63 6.53
CA VAL A 3 -19.32 0.55 6.98
C VAL A 3 -18.17 0.17 7.89
N LEU A 4 -18.37 -0.79 8.81
CA LEU A 4 -17.30 -1.27 9.70
C LEU A 4 -16.26 -2.08 8.93
N CYS A 5 -16.68 -2.96 8.01
CA CYS A 5 -15.75 -3.70 7.16
C CYS A 5 -14.86 -2.76 6.33
N ARG A 6 -15.46 -1.71 5.75
CA ARG A 6 -14.74 -0.69 4.99
C ARG A 6 -13.77 0.09 5.88
N ALA A 7 -14.22 0.53 7.06
CA ALA A 7 -13.38 1.26 8.01
C ALA A 7 -12.19 0.43 8.50
N VAL A 8 -12.36 -0.88 8.72
CA VAL A 8 -11.25 -1.79 9.09
C VAL A 8 -10.23 -1.90 7.96
N LEU A 9 -10.70 -2.04 6.72
CA LEU A 9 -9.83 -2.10 5.53
C LEU A 9 -9.05 -0.79 5.38
N GLU A 10 -9.73 0.35 5.35
CA GLU A 10 -9.12 1.67 5.20
C GLU A 10 -8.16 1.99 6.35
N GLY A 11 -8.56 1.70 7.60
CA GLY A 11 -7.71 1.86 8.77
C GLY A 11 -6.41 1.03 8.70
N HIS A 12 -6.47 -0.18 8.16
CA HIS A 12 -5.28 -1.01 7.95
C HIS A 12 -4.33 -0.38 6.93
N VAL A 13 -4.86 0.12 5.81
CA VAL A 13 -4.05 0.78 4.77
C VAL A 13 -3.50 2.11 5.27
N PHE A 14 -4.25 2.88 6.06
CA PHE A 14 -3.73 4.11 6.68
C PHE A 14 -2.60 3.84 7.66
N ASN A 15 -2.70 2.77 8.46
CA ASN A 15 -1.61 2.39 9.35
C ASN A 15 -0.33 2.03 8.56
N LEU A 16 -0.48 1.33 7.43
CA LEU A 16 0.64 1.04 6.53
C LEU A 16 1.24 2.33 5.95
N TYR A 17 0.40 3.25 5.49
CA TYR A 17 0.82 4.55 4.96
C TYR A 17 1.53 5.42 6.02
N ASP A 18 1.01 5.46 7.24
CA ASP A 18 1.61 6.18 8.37
C ASP A 18 3.04 5.72 8.66
N GLY A 19 3.26 4.39 8.65
CA GLY A 19 4.60 3.81 8.75
C GLY A 19 5.48 4.16 7.54
N PHE A 20 4.93 4.07 6.34
CA PHE A 20 5.63 4.38 5.09
C PHE A 20 6.13 5.83 5.05
N CYS A 21 5.36 6.81 5.52
CA CYS A 21 5.75 8.22 5.57
C CYS A 21 7.01 8.52 6.37
N ARG A 22 7.46 7.58 7.22
CA ARG A 22 8.68 7.72 8.03
C ARG A 22 9.92 7.19 7.31
N MET A 23 9.75 6.58 6.14
CA MET A 23 10.84 6.07 5.32
C MET A 23 11.28 7.14 4.31
N PRO A 24 12.59 7.26 4.01
CA PRO A 24 13.10 8.24 3.05
C PRO A 24 12.95 7.75 1.59
N VAL A 25 11.74 7.31 1.22
CA VAL A 25 11.45 6.73 -0.10
C VAL A 25 10.14 7.27 -0.67
N GLU A 26 10.07 7.34 -2.00
CA GLU A 26 8.86 7.69 -2.74
C GLU A 26 8.30 6.46 -3.46
N SER A 27 6.98 6.24 -3.37
CA SER A 27 6.32 5.12 -4.04
C SER A 27 6.03 5.47 -5.50
N LYS A 28 6.64 4.74 -6.44
CA LYS A 28 6.34 4.84 -7.88
C LYS A 28 5.30 3.81 -8.34
N GLU A 29 5.43 2.59 -7.84
CA GLU A 29 4.55 1.45 -8.10
C GLU A 29 4.55 0.56 -6.86
N ILE A 30 3.39 0.04 -6.48
CA ILE A 30 3.21 -0.87 -5.36
C ILE A 30 2.91 -2.26 -5.89
N ARG A 31 3.85 -3.18 -5.69
CA ARG A 31 3.69 -4.59 -6.06
C ARG A 31 3.05 -5.36 -4.90
N LEU A 32 1.85 -5.88 -5.14
CA LEU A 32 1.02 -6.51 -4.12
C LEU A 32 1.16 -8.04 -4.17
N THR A 33 1.55 -8.63 -3.04
CA THR A 33 1.67 -10.09 -2.86
C THR A 33 0.76 -10.57 -1.73
N GLY A 34 0.60 -11.88 -1.60
CA GLY A 34 -0.17 -12.51 -0.51
C GLY A 34 -1.69 -12.47 -0.72
N GLY A 35 -2.43 -13.00 0.27
CA GLY A 35 -3.87 -13.23 0.13
C GLY A 35 -4.70 -11.97 -0.10
N LEU A 36 -4.31 -10.83 0.49
CA LEU A 36 -5.04 -9.56 0.35
C LEU A 36 -5.01 -9.01 -1.08
N SER A 37 -3.97 -9.31 -1.87
CA SER A 37 -3.87 -8.86 -3.27
C SER A 37 -4.88 -9.55 -4.19
N ARG A 38 -5.58 -10.58 -3.72
CA ARG A 38 -6.70 -11.22 -4.43
C ARG A 38 -7.97 -10.37 -4.44
N SER A 39 -8.08 -9.37 -3.56
CA SER A 39 -9.23 -8.48 -3.52
C SER A 39 -8.96 -7.16 -4.24
N GLU A 40 -9.79 -6.83 -5.23
CA GLU A 40 -9.68 -5.57 -5.98
C GLU A 40 -9.91 -4.35 -5.09
N VAL A 41 -10.78 -4.45 -4.09
CA VAL A 41 -11.05 -3.35 -3.16
C VAL A 41 -9.81 -3.02 -2.33
N TRP A 42 -9.08 -4.03 -1.86
CA TRP A 42 -7.80 -3.83 -1.18
C TRP A 42 -6.77 -3.19 -2.12
N CYS A 43 -6.61 -3.72 -3.34
CA CYS A 43 -5.66 -3.18 -4.31
C CYS A 43 -5.96 -1.71 -4.66
N GLN A 44 -7.23 -1.37 -4.91
CA GLN A 44 -7.64 -0.01 -5.26
C GLN A 44 -7.45 0.94 -4.07
N THR A 45 -7.78 0.51 -2.85
CA THR A 45 -7.60 1.35 -1.66
C THR A 45 -6.11 1.63 -1.43
N ILE A 46 -5.24 0.65 -1.63
CA ILE A 46 -3.78 0.86 -1.55
C ILE A 46 -3.34 1.87 -2.62
N ALA A 47 -3.78 1.73 -3.88
CA ALA A 47 -3.45 2.68 -4.93
C ALA A 47 -3.89 4.11 -4.60
N ASP A 48 -5.13 4.27 -4.11
CA ASP A 48 -5.71 5.58 -3.80
C ASP A 48 -5.03 6.25 -2.59
N VAL A 49 -4.73 5.49 -1.52
CA VAL A 49 -4.12 6.02 -0.29
C VAL A 49 -2.66 6.41 -0.53
N PHE A 50 -1.92 5.57 -1.25
CA PHE A 50 -0.51 5.83 -1.56
C PHE A 50 -0.31 6.75 -2.75
N GLU A 51 -1.37 7.05 -3.52
CA GLU A 51 -1.31 7.91 -4.69
C GLU A 51 -0.33 7.39 -5.75
N ALA A 52 -0.22 6.06 -5.85
CA ALA A 52 0.68 5.34 -6.74
C ALA A 52 -0.06 4.17 -7.39
N GLU A 53 0.41 3.70 -8.56
CA GLU A 53 -0.19 2.51 -9.17
C GLU A 53 0.06 1.27 -8.31
N ALA A 54 -0.93 0.39 -8.18
CA ALA A 54 -0.81 -0.86 -7.46
C ALA A 54 -1.09 -2.04 -8.38
N VAL A 55 -0.19 -3.02 -8.41
CA VAL A 55 -0.27 -4.18 -9.31
C VAL A 55 -0.04 -5.48 -8.55
N PRO A 56 -0.96 -6.45 -8.59
CA PRO A 56 -0.72 -7.77 -8.01
C PRO A 56 0.42 -8.51 -8.73
N VAL A 57 1.21 -9.25 -7.96
CA VAL A 57 2.22 -10.18 -8.49
C VAL A 57 1.68 -11.61 -8.37
N LYS A 58 1.85 -12.41 -9.42
CA LYS A 58 1.40 -13.80 -9.44
C LYS A 58 2.30 -14.69 -8.59
N GLY A 59 1.72 -15.76 -8.03
CA GLY A 59 2.44 -16.78 -7.27
C GLY A 59 2.62 -16.46 -5.78
N GLU A 60 3.46 -17.26 -5.12
CA GLU A 60 3.71 -17.20 -3.69
C GLU A 60 5.00 -16.43 -3.41
N GLY A 61 4.88 -15.16 -3.01
CA GLY A 61 6.03 -14.24 -2.90
C GLY A 61 7.16 -14.75 -2.00
N VAL A 62 6.82 -15.38 -0.87
CA VAL A 62 7.82 -15.89 0.09
C VAL A 62 8.58 -17.09 -0.47
N ALA A 63 7.85 -18.12 -0.93
CA ALA A 63 8.45 -19.34 -1.46
C ALA A 63 9.24 -19.08 -2.74
N LEU A 64 8.69 -18.26 -3.64
CA LEU A 64 9.38 -17.85 -4.87
C LEU A 64 10.64 -17.04 -4.54
N GLY A 65 10.55 -16.08 -3.61
CA GLY A 65 11.70 -15.28 -3.19
C GLY A 65 12.85 -16.14 -2.64
N ALA A 66 12.54 -17.14 -1.82
CA ALA A 66 13.54 -18.09 -1.31
C ALA A 66 14.20 -18.91 -2.43
N ALA A 67 13.42 -19.41 -3.38
CA ALA A 67 13.93 -20.17 -4.53
C ALA A 67 14.82 -19.31 -5.44
N LEU A 68 14.40 -18.08 -5.73
CA LEU A 68 15.19 -17.12 -6.52
C LEU A 68 16.52 -16.77 -5.85
N HIS A 69 16.50 -16.58 -4.54
CA HIS A 69 17.72 -16.32 -3.77
C HIS A 69 18.68 -17.52 -3.83
N ALA A 70 18.17 -18.74 -3.61
CA ALA A 70 18.98 -19.96 -3.71
C ALA A 70 19.57 -20.14 -5.12
N ALA A 71 18.78 -19.89 -6.17
CA ALA A 71 19.24 -19.96 -7.56
C ALA A 71 20.33 -18.92 -7.87
N TRP A 72 20.21 -17.72 -7.30
CA TRP A 72 21.22 -16.66 -7.43
C TRP A 72 22.54 -17.04 -6.74
N VAL A 73 22.50 -17.57 -5.51
CA VAL A 73 23.70 -18.05 -4.80
C VAL A 73 24.37 -19.17 -5.59
N TRP A 74 23.62 -20.20 -5.96
CA TRP A 74 24.13 -21.35 -6.72
C TRP A 74 24.79 -20.93 -8.05
N SER A 75 24.17 -20.01 -8.78
CA SER A 75 24.70 -19.53 -10.06
C SER A 75 26.02 -18.76 -9.89
N ASN A 76 26.16 -18.00 -8.81
CA ASN A 76 27.38 -17.25 -8.54
C ASN A 76 28.51 -18.13 -8.01
N GLU A 77 28.22 -19.11 -7.15
CA GLU A 77 29.19 -20.12 -6.71
C GLU A 77 29.68 -20.98 -7.89
N GLY A 78 28.80 -21.26 -8.86
CA GLY A 78 29.14 -21.94 -10.11
C GLY A 78 29.89 -21.07 -11.14
N GLY A 79 30.28 -19.84 -10.80
CA GLY A 79 31.12 -18.97 -11.63
C GLY A 79 30.38 -18.18 -12.72
N LYS A 80 29.04 -18.25 -12.80
CA LYS A 80 28.24 -17.60 -13.85
C LYS A 80 28.13 -16.07 -13.70
N LYS A 81 28.49 -15.52 -12.53
CA LYS A 81 28.44 -14.08 -12.17
C LYS A 81 27.18 -13.37 -12.70
N CYS A 82 26.04 -13.61 -12.05
CA CYS A 82 24.78 -12.94 -12.38
C CYS A 82 24.24 -12.12 -11.21
N SER A 83 23.50 -11.06 -11.52
CA SER A 83 22.73 -10.27 -10.56
C SER A 83 21.46 -10.99 -10.12
N LEU A 84 20.95 -10.62 -8.94
CA LEU A 84 19.67 -11.15 -8.46
C LEU A 84 18.51 -10.73 -9.38
N GLN A 85 18.60 -9.54 -9.98
CA GLN A 85 17.58 -9.05 -10.92
C GLN A 85 17.49 -9.95 -12.15
N GLU A 86 18.62 -10.32 -12.77
CA GLU A 86 18.62 -11.23 -13.92
C GLU A 86 18.02 -12.60 -13.59
N VAL A 87 18.22 -13.08 -12.36
CA VAL A 87 17.62 -14.33 -11.88
C VAL A 87 16.13 -14.18 -11.63
N ALA A 88 15.68 -13.04 -11.10
CA ALA A 88 14.30 -12.81 -10.68
C ALA A 88 13.36 -12.42 -11.83
N GLU A 89 13.84 -11.63 -12.80
CA GLU A 89 13.03 -11.01 -13.87
C GLU A 89 12.09 -12.01 -14.59
N PRO A 90 12.53 -13.23 -14.97
CA PRO A 90 11.65 -14.17 -15.67
C PRO A 90 10.50 -14.73 -14.81
N PHE A 91 10.60 -14.63 -13.48
CA PHE A 91 9.67 -15.26 -12.54
C PHE A 91 8.75 -14.27 -11.83
N VAL A 92 9.11 -12.98 -11.78
CA VAL A 92 8.28 -11.94 -11.17
C VAL A 92 7.23 -11.46 -12.18
N ILE A 93 6.12 -12.19 -12.27
CA ILE A 93 5.07 -11.93 -13.25
C ILE A 93 3.99 -11.01 -12.64
N LEU A 94 3.84 -9.81 -13.22
CA LEU A 94 2.79 -8.86 -12.85
C LEU A 94 1.43 -9.27 -13.44
N ASP A 95 0.35 -9.10 -12.68
CA ASP A 95 -1.02 -9.26 -13.15
C ASP A 95 -1.59 -7.93 -13.64
N GLU A 96 -1.14 -7.51 -14.82
CA GLU A 96 -1.48 -6.23 -15.44
C GLU A 96 -2.99 -5.99 -15.61
N LYS A 97 -3.77 -7.06 -15.77
CA LYS A 97 -5.24 -6.96 -15.88
C LYS A 97 -5.89 -6.42 -14.61
N ARG A 98 -5.22 -6.54 -13.46
CA ARG A 98 -5.72 -6.12 -12.14
C ARG A 98 -4.98 -4.90 -11.61
N ARG A 99 -4.16 -4.23 -12.43
CA ARG A 99 -3.50 -2.98 -12.08
C ARG A 99 -4.53 -1.91 -11.73
N GLN A 100 -4.36 -1.30 -10.58
CA GLN A 100 -5.21 -0.22 -10.09
C GLN A 100 -4.47 1.10 -10.20
N LYS A 101 -5.15 2.11 -10.75
CA LYS A 101 -4.66 3.50 -10.78
C LYS A 101 -5.39 4.30 -9.71
N PRO A 102 -4.70 5.25 -9.04
CA PRO A 102 -5.33 6.09 -8.05
C PRO A 102 -6.47 6.90 -8.67
N LYS A 103 -7.63 6.90 -8.02
CA LYS A 103 -8.83 7.64 -8.45
C LYS A 103 -8.83 9.05 -7.86
N PRO A 104 -8.86 10.12 -8.68
CA PRO A 104 -8.76 11.50 -8.19
C PRO A 104 -9.77 11.87 -7.08
N LEU A 105 -11.03 11.46 -7.23
CA LEU A 105 -12.06 11.71 -6.20
C LEU A 105 -11.73 11.04 -4.86
N ASN A 106 -11.18 9.83 -4.89
CA ASN A 106 -10.80 9.10 -3.68
C ASN A 106 -9.55 9.72 -3.04
N MET A 107 -8.59 10.14 -3.85
CA MET A 107 -7.35 10.76 -3.36
C MET A 107 -7.63 12.00 -2.52
N GLU A 108 -8.53 12.88 -2.96
CA GLU A 108 -8.89 14.08 -2.19
C GLU A 108 -9.40 13.70 -0.80
N ILE A 109 -10.37 12.80 -0.74
CA ILE A 109 -10.96 12.32 0.52
C ILE A 109 -9.89 11.63 1.38
N TYR A 110 -9.08 10.75 0.80
CA TYR A 110 -8.06 10.01 1.54
C TYR A 110 -6.93 10.89 2.03
N ARG A 111 -6.58 12.00 1.38
CA ARG A 111 -5.62 12.97 1.93
C ARG A 111 -6.08 13.53 3.26
N TYR A 112 -7.37 13.87 3.41
CA TYR A 112 -7.94 14.28 4.70
C TYR A 112 -7.98 13.13 5.70
N GLN A 113 -8.41 11.94 5.28
CA GLN A 113 -8.48 10.78 6.17
C GLN A 113 -7.10 10.33 6.68
N LYS A 114 -6.04 10.39 5.84
CA LYS A 114 -4.65 10.13 6.24
C LYS A 114 -4.20 11.07 7.35
N ARG A 115 -4.49 12.37 7.22
CA ARG A 115 -4.20 13.37 8.27
C ARG A 115 -4.97 13.08 9.56
N LEU A 116 -6.26 12.75 9.45
CA LEU A 116 -7.09 12.40 10.59
C LEU A 116 -6.58 11.15 11.32
N PHE A 117 -6.22 10.10 10.57
CA PHE A 117 -5.65 8.87 11.10
C PHE A 117 -4.33 9.13 11.83
N HIS A 118 -3.43 9.90 11.21
CA HIS A 118 -2.16 10.29 11.83
C HIS A 118 -2.37 11.06 13.14
N ALA A 119 -3.26 12.06 13.14
CA ALA A 119 -3.61 12.84 14.33
C ALA A 119 -4.17 11.96 15.47
N LEU A 120 -5.03 11.00 15.13
CA LEU A 120 -5.58 10.05 16.09
C LEU A 120 -4.50 9.10 16.63
N SER A 121 -3.64 8.57 15.75
CA SER A 121 -2.51 7.70 16.09
C SER A 121 -1.57 8.39 17.08
N ASN A 122 -1.17 9.63 16.80
CA ASN A 122 -0.32 10.43 17.70
C ASN A 122 -1.00 10.64 19.06
N ARG A 123 -2.28 11.03 19.08
CA ARG A 123 -3.01 11.22 20.34
C ARG A 123 -3.06 9.94 21.19
N ILE A 124 -3.31 8.79 20.58
CA ILE A 124 -3.34 7.49 21.30
C ILE A 124 -1.95 7.13 21.85
N ARG A 125 -0.88 7.48 21.15
CA ARG A 125 0.51 7.25 21.58
C ARG A 125 1.04 8.30 22.57
N GLY A 126 0.26 9.34 22.88
CA GLY A 126 0.72 10.47 23.70
C GLY A 126 1.69 11.42 22.99
N GLU A 127 1.74 11.35 21.66
CA GLU A 127 2.56 12.22 20.82
C GLU A 127 1.82 13.52 20.46
N LYS A 128 2.58 14.58 20.16
CA LYS A 128 2.00 15.85 19.69
C LYS A 128 1.48 15.69 18.25
N GLY A 129 0.40 16.39 17.93
CA GLY A 129 -0.19 16.35 16.59
C GLY A 129 -1.35 17.34 16.44
N GLN A 130 -1.95 17.35 15.26
CA GLN A 130 -3.20 18.08 15.01
C GLN A 130 -4.33 17.50 15.88
N ASP A 131 -5.38 18.28 16.14
CA ASP A 131 -6.54 17.77 16.85
C ASP A 131 -7.44 16.93 15.91
N PRO A 132 -7.62 15.62 16.15
CA PRO A 132 -8.45 14.78 15.28
C PRO A 132 -9.93 15.18 15.25
N PHE A 133 -10.48 15.80 16.30
CA PHE A 133 -11.88 16.24 16.28
C PHE A 133 -12.10 17.43 15.36
N SER A 134 -11.17 18.40 15.37
CA SER A 134 -11.15 19.51 14.43
C SER A 134 -11.07 19.02 12.97
N LEU A 135 -10.11 18.12 12.68
CA LEU A 135 -9.96 17.52 11.34
C LEU A 135 -11.21 16.74 10.89
N ARG A 136 -11.91 16.11 11.83
CA ARG A 136 -13.17 15.40 11.55
C ARG A 136 -14.27 16.37 11.13
N THR A 137 -14.39 17.51 11.80
CA THR A 137 -15.36 18.56 11.44
C THR A 137 -15.11 19.14 10.06
N ASP A 138 -13.84 19.39 9.71
CA ASP A 138 -13.45 19.88 8.38
C ASP A 138 -13.85 18.88 7.28
N LEU A 139 -13.55 17.59 7.50
CA LEU A 139 -13.89 16.53 6.54
C LEU A 139 -15.41 16.40 6.36
N SER A 140 -16.19 16.43 7.45
CA SER A 140 -17.64 16.42 7.37
C SER A 140 -18.18 17.59 6.55
N SER A 141 -17.67 18.79 6.79
CA SER A 141 -18.08 19.99 6.04
C SER A 141 -17.76 19.90 4.55
N LEU A 142 -16.65 19.25 4.18
CA LEU A 142 -16.27 19.01 2.79
C LEU A 142 -17.20 17.99 2.11
N ILE A 143 -17.53 16.91 2.80
CA ILE A 143 -18.45 15.89 2.29
C ILE A 143 -19.84 16.47 2.09
N ASP A 144 -20.31 17.31 3.03
CA ASP A 144 -21.63 17.93 2.94
C ASP A 144 -21.72 18.95 1.79
N LYS A 145 -20.63 19.64 1.45
CA LYS A 145 -20.55 20.54 0.28
C LYS A 145 -20.50 19.80 -1.06
N ALA A 146 -20.07 18.54 -1.06
CA ALA A 146 -19.95 17.73 -2.27
C ALA A 146 -21.23 16.93 -2.60
N ARG A 147 -22.25 17.01 -1.74
CA ARG A 147 -23.59 16.44 -1.93
C ARG A 147 -24.56 17.48 -2.48
#